data_AF-A0A949TZ70-F1
#
_entry.id   AF-A0A949TZ70-F1
#
_cell.length_a   1.000
_cell.length_b   1.000
_cell.length_c   1.000
_cell.angle_alpha   90.00
_cell.angle_beta   90.00
_cell.angle_gamma   90.00
#
_symmetry.space_group_name_H-M   'P 1'
#
loop_
_entity.id
_entity.type
_entity.pdbx_description
1 polymer ?
#
loop_
_entity_poly.entity_id
_entity_poly.type
_entity_poly.pdbx_seq_one_letter_code
_entity_poly.pdbx_strand_id
1 'polypeptide(L)'
;MKTQGRVKNASAAERAWKAADAEVSAQVAALFARCPELSGFSVQAKVAADEPNRPEDEELFVTAIGIAPRLSKDQYADIFEQIATVLKSLLSERQEAASLLRGRTFARVVH
;
A
#
# COMPACT_ATOMS: atom_id res chain seq x y z
N MET A 1 41.15 1.14 0.54
CA MET A 1 40.20 0.96 -0.59
C MET A 1 38.95 0.23 -0.08
N LYS A 2 37.89 0.95 0.35
CA LYS A 2 36.62 0.31 0.83
C LYS A 2 35.33 1.03 0.39
N THR A 3 35.40 2.03 -0.47
CA THR A 3 34.25 2.88 -0.86
C THR A 3 33.38 2.29 -1.97
N GLN A 4 33.84 1.27 -2.70
CA GLN A 4 33.14 0.77 -3.89
C GLN A 4 31.92 -0.14 -3.60
N GLY A 5 31.83 -0.72 -2.39
CA GLY A 5 30.68 -1.56 -1.99
C GLY A 5 29.45 -0.78 -1.53
N ARG A 6 29.65 0.38 -0.90
CA ARG A 6 28.56 1.21 -0.36
C ARG A 6 27.69 1.83 -1.45
N VAL A 7 28.30 2.22 -2.57
CA VAL A 7 27.60 2.86 -3.70
C VAL A 7 26.79 1.84 -4.52
N LYS A 8 27.28 0.60 -4.67
CA LYS A 8 26.56 -0.47 -5.38
C LYS A 8 25.32 -0.96 -4.62
N ASN A 9 25.35 -0.97 -3.29
CA ASN A 9 24.19 -1.35 -2.48
C ASN A 9 23.09 -0.29 -2.52
N ALA A 10 23.46 1.00 -2.50
CA ALA A 10 22.48 2.09 -2.62
C ALA A 10 21.70 2.03 -3.95
N SER A 11 22.39 1.79 -5.07
CA SER A 11 21.74 1.70 -6.38
C SER A 11 20.88 0.43 -6.58
N ALA A 12 21.14 -0.64 -5.83
CA ALA A 12 20.29 -1.82 -5.82
C ALA A 12 19.01 -1.59 -5.00
N ALA A 13 19.14 -1.00 -3.80
CA ALA A 13 18.00 -0.65 -2.95
C ALA A 13 17.07 0.36 -3.63
N GLU A 14 17.62 1.40 -4.28
CA GLU A 14 16.83 2.37 -5.03
C GLU A 14 16.05 1.73 -6.19
N ARG A 15 16.66 0.77 -6.89
CA ARG A 15 15.99 0.03 -7.96
C ARG A 15 14.88 -0.86 -7.43
N ALA A 16 15.12 -1.57 -6.32
CA ALA A 16 14.11 -2.40 -5.67
C ALA A 16 12.92 -1.56 -5.20
N TRP A 17 13.20 -0.40 -4.57
CA TRP A 17 12.16 0.54 -4.13
C TRP A 17 11.34 1.09 -5.30
N LYS A 18 11.99 1.51 -6.40
CA LYS A 18 11.28 1.98 -7.60
C LYS A 18 10.42 0.88 -8.24
N ALA A 19 10.92 -0.35 -8.28
CA ALA A 19 10.15 -1.48 -8.79
C ALA A 19 8.93 -1.76 -7.90
N ALA A 20 9.09 -1.70 -6.57
CA ALA A 20 7.99 -1.85 -5.62
C ALA A 20 6.96 -0.71 -5.74
N ASP A 21 7.38 0.54 -5.91
CA ASP A 21 6.46 1.68 -6.10
C ASP A 21 5.64 1.55 -7.39
N ALA A 22 6.27 1.07 -8.47
CA ALA A 22 5.60 0.77 -9.73
C ALA A 22 4.57 -0.37 -9.57
N GLU A 23 4.94 -1.44 -8.87
CA GLU A 23 4.04 -2.58 -8.60
C GLU A 23 2.84 -2.15 -7.74
N VAL A 24 3.08 -1.42 -6.64
CA VAL A 24 2.02 -0.85 -5.80
C VAL A 24 1.07 0.00 -6.64
N SER A 25 1.60 0.87 -7.49
CA SER A 25 0.80 1.74 -8.37
C SER A 25 -0.03 0.92 -9.36
N ALA A 26 0.56 -0.11 -9.97
CA ALA A 26 -0.12 -0.98 -10.93
C ALA A 26 -1.25 -1.80 -10.28
N GLN A 27 -0.99 -2.40 -9.12
CA GLN A 27 -1.96 -3.21 -8.38
C GLN A 27 -3.13 -2.36 -7.86
N VAL A 28 -2.85 -1.16 -7.36
CA VAL A 28 -3.90 -0.21 -6.93
C VAL A 28 -4.72 0.29 -8.12
N ALA A 29 -4.08 0.59 -9.26
CA ALA A 29 -4.80 0.94 -10.49
C ALA A 29 -5.72 -0.20 -10.96
N ALA A 30 -5.23 -1.44 -10.93
CA ALA A 30 -6.02 -2.62 -11.25
C ALA A 30 -7.18 -2.83 -10.26
N LEU A 31 -6.98 -2.56 -8.97
CA LEU A 31 -8.04 -2.59 -7.96
C LEU A 31 -9.14 -1.57 -8.28
N PHE A 32 -8.77 -0.32 -8.59
CA PHE A 32 -9.76 0.66 -9.01
C PHE A 32 -10.48 0.18 -10.27
N ALA A 33 -9.80 -0.38 -11.27
CA ALA A 33 -10.46 -0.89 -12.48
C ALA A 33 -11.50 -2.00 -12.18
N ARG A 34 -11.22 -2.87 -11.21
CA ARG A 34 -12.13 -3.95 -10.79
C ARG A 34 -13.28 -3.47 -9.90
N CYS A 35 -13.10 -2.38 -9.16
CA CYS A 35 -14.09 -1.81 -8.25
C CYS A 35 -14.48 -0.40 -8.69
N PRO A 36 -15.39 -0.24 -9.68
CA PRO A 36 -15.88 1.04 -10.16
C PRO A 36 -16.39 2.00 -9.08
N GLU A 37 -16.94 1.44 -8.00
CA GLU A 37 -17.57 2.19 -6.94
C GLU A 37 -16.58 2.70 -5.89
N LEU A 38 -15.35 2.18 -5.87
CA LEU A 38 -14.29 2.63 -4.99
C LEU A 38 -13.65 3.90 -5.56
N SER A 39 -13.82 5.02 -4.86
CA SER A 39 -13.23 6.31 -5.25
C SER A 39 -11.89 6.59 -4.58
N GLY A 40 -11.62 5.97 -3.43
CA GLY A 40 -10.32 6.07 -2.77
C GLY A 40 -10.28 5.39 -1.40
N PHE A 41 -9.09 5.29 -0.83
CA PHE A 41 -8.83 4.82 0.53
C PHE A 41 -7.48 5.34 1.02
N SER A 42 -7.26 5.33 2.33
CA SER A 42 -5.98 5.68 2.95
C SER A 42 -5.43 4.52 3.75
N VAL A 43 -4.11 4.36 3.76
CA VAL A 43 -3.42 3.37 4.60
C VAL A 43 -2.67 4.11 5.71
N GLN A 44 -2.98 3.78 6.96
CA GLN A 44 -2.29 4.32 8.13
C GLN A 44 -1.50 3.22 8.82
N ALA A 45 -0.46 3.61 9.56
CA ALA A 45 0.27 2.71 10.44
C ALA A 45 -0.04 3.09 11.89
N LYS A 46 -0.41 2.10 12.70
CA LYS A 46 -0.45 2.27 14.15
C LYS A 46 0.92 1.94 14.69
N VAL A 47 1.52 2.90 15.37
CA VAL A 47 2.72 2.68 16.15
C VAL A 47 2.28 2.27 17.56
N ALA A 48 2.77 1.14 18.07
CA ALA A 48 2.51 0.75 19.45
C ALA A 48 3.09 1.83 20.38
N ALA A 49 2.26 2.34 21.30
CA ALA A 49 2.65 3.43 22.21
C ALA A 49 3.82 3.01 23.11
N ASP A 50 3.93 1.72 23.42
CA ASP A 50 4.93 1.18 24.34
C ASP A 50 6.29 0.92 23.67
N GLU A 51 6.35 0.75 22.33
CA GLU A 51 7.60 0.51 21.59
C GLU A 51 7.66 1.31 20.26
N PRO A 52 7.80 2.65 20.32
CA PRO A 52 7.71 3.52 19.14
C PRO A 52 8.85 3.39 18.11
N ASN A 53 9.86 2.56 18.37
CA ASN A 53 11.06 2.41 17.54
C ASN A 53 11.19 1.03 16.86
N ARG A 54 10.14 0.19 16.86
CA ARG A 54 10.11 -1.05 16.06
C ARG A 54 9.18 -0.90 14.86
N PRO A 55 9.68 -0.43 13.71
CA PRO A 55 8.90 -0.35 12.48
C PRO A 55 8.42 -1.73 11.99
N GLU A 56 9.08 -2.82 12.39
CA GLU A 56 8.65 -4.20 12.09
C GLU A 56 7.34 -4.62 12.78
N ASP A 57 6.96 -3.97 13.88
CA ASP A 57 5.73 -4.29 14.64
C ASP A 57 4.56 -3.36 14.27
N GLU A 58 4.71 -2.55 13.22
CA GLU A 58 3.68 -1.63 12.79
C GLU A 58 2.55 -2.35 12.04
N GLU A 59 1.35 -2.23 12.59
CA GLU A 59 0.15 -2.72 11.95
C GLU A 59 -0.42 -1.66 10.98
N LEU A 60 -0.66 -2.07 9.74
CA LEU A 60 -1.25 -1.21 8.71
C LEU A 60 -2.78 -1.35 8.71
N PHE A 61 -3.47 -0.22 8.65
CA PHE A 61 -4.93 -0.13 8.63
C PHE A 61 -5.43 0.64 7.43
N VAL A 62 -6.50 0.13 6.81
CA VAL A 62 -7.24 0.86 5.77
C VAL A 62 -8.27 1.76 6.44
N THR A 63 -8.30 3.02 6.03
CA THR A 63 -9.18 4.07 6.55
C THR A 63 -9.69 4.94 5.41
N ALA A 64 -10.62 5.85 5.70
CA ALA A 64 -11.13 6.85 4.75
C ALA A 64 -11.54 6.23 3.39
N ILE A 65 -12.24 5.09 3.43
CA ILE A 65 -12.72 4.40 2.23
C ILE A 65 -13.86 5.21 1.63
N GLY A 66 -13.66 5.74 0.42
CA GLY A 66 -14.65 6.44 -0.37
C GLY A 66 -15.35 5.47 -1.32
N ILE A 67 -16.67 5.34 -1.18
CA ILE A 67 -17.51 4.50 -2.06
C ILE A 67 -18.68 5.32 -2.60
N ALA A 68 -18.90 5.27 -3.91
CA ALA A 68 -20.02 5.90 -4.60
C ALA A 68 -20.38 5.12 -5.88
N PRO A 69 -21.66 4.83 -6.17
CA PRO A 69 -22.87 5.16 -5.38
C PRO A 69 -22.98 4.33 -4.09
N ARG A 70 -24.00 4.60 -3.26
CA ARG A 70 -24.25 3.80 -2.06
C ARG A 70 -24.53 2.34 -2.44
N LEU A 71 -23.89 1.42 -1.73
CA LEU A 71 -23.98 -0.02 -1.97
C LEU A 71 -24.70 -0.74 -0.84
N SER A 72 -25.06 -2.01 -1.10
CA SER A 72 -25.49 -2.92 -0.05
C SER A 72 -24.32 -3.26 0.89
N LYS A 73 -24.63 -3.85 2.05
CA LYS A 73 -23.62 -4.29 3.01
C LYS A 73 -22.69 -5.36 2.44
N ASP A 74 -23.23 -6.27 1.64
CA ASP A 74 -22.46 -7.37 1.05
C ASP A 74 -21.48 -6.84 0.00
N GLN A 75 -21.94 -5.93 -0.86
CA GLN A 75 -21.08 -5.26 -1.84
C GLN A 75 -19.97 -4.43 -1.17
N TYR A 76 -20.24 -3.83 -0.01
CA TYR A 76 -19.23 -3.12 0.77
C TYR A 76 -18.17 -4.09 1.33
N ALA A 77 -18.59 -5.26 1.80
CA ALA A 77 -17.69 -6.30 2.30
C ALA A 77 -16.78 -6.83 1.19
N ASP A 78 -17.32 -7.05 -0.01
CA ASP A 78 -16.56 -7.50 -1.18
C ASP A 78 -15.45 -6.49 -1.56
N ILE A 79 -15.76 -5.19 -1.55
CA ILE A 79 -14.76 -4.15 -1.82
C ILE A 79 -13.67 -4.16 -0.76
N PHE A 80 -14.03 -4.30 0.52
CA PHE A 80 -13.06 -4.37 1.61
C PHE A 80 -12.14 -5.60 1.48
N GLU A 81 -12.71 -6.76 1.15
CA GLU A 81 -11.94 -7.98 0.90
C GLU A 81 -10.99 -7.81 -0.29
N GLN A 82 -11.42 -7.16 -1.37
CA GLN A 82 -10.55 -6.85 -2.50
C GLN A 82 -9.40 -5.92 -2.14
N ILE A 83 -9.65 -4.86 -1.36
CA ILE A 83 -8.57 -3.98 -0.86
C ILE A 83 -7.59 -4.81 -0.01
N ALA A 84 -8.10 -5.55 0.97
CA ALA A 84 -7.28 -6.35 1.87
C ALA A 84 -6.43 -7.39 1.13
N THR A 85 -7.02 -8.06 0.13
CA THR A 85 -6.32 -9.07 -0.69
C THR A 85 -5.16 -8.46 -1.47
N VAL A 86 -5.38 -7.32 -2.13
CA VAL A 86 -4.33 -6.62 -2.90
C VAL A 86 -3.20 -6.17 -1.99
N LEU A 87 -3.52 -5.55 -0.85
CA LEU A 87 -2.50 -5.07 0.09
C LEU A 87 -1.71 -6.23 0.72
N LYS A 88 -2.37 -7.34 1.05
CA LYS A 88 -1.69 -8.54 1.56
C LYS A 88 -0.73 -9.13 0.52
N SER A 89 -1.13 -9.22 -0.75
CA SER A 89 -0.25 -9.72 -1.83
C SER A 89 1.01 -8.85 -1.93
N LEU A 90 0.83 -7.53 -2.01
CA LEU A 90 1.93 -6.56 -2.09
C LEU A 90 2.91 -6.71 -0.91
N LEU A 91 2.39 -6.81 0.32
CA LEU A 91 3.20 -6.97 1.53
C LEU A 91 3.94 -8.31 1.58
N SER A 92 3.34 -9.37 1.05
CA SER A 92 3.96 -10.70 1.02
C SER A 92 5.06 -10.84 -0.04
N GLU A 93 4.95 -10.09 -1.14
CA GLU A 93 5.86 -10.18 -2.27
C GLU A 93 7.04 -9.20 -2.17
N ARG A 94 6.85 -8.05 -1.51
CA ARG A 94 7.84 -6.96 -1.45
C ARG A 94 7.89 -6.36 -0.04
N GLN A 95 9.03 -6.47 0.62
CA GLN A 95 9.24 -5.87 1.94
C GLN A 95 9.14 -4.33 1.89
N GLU A 96 9.54 -3.71 0.77
CA GLU A 96 9.48 -2.27 0.54
C GLU A 96 8.04 -1.74 0.45
N ALA A 97 7.06 -2.60 0.14
CA ALA A 97 5.67 -2.20 -0.03
C ALA A 97 5.08 -1.62 1.27
N ALA A 98 5.48 -2.13 2.44
CA ALA A 98 5.01 -1.61 3.72
C ALA A 98 5.34 -0.12 3.89
N SER A 99 6.58 0.26 3.58
CA SER A 99 7.03 1.66 3.64
C SER A 99 6.35 2.55 2.58
N LEU A 100 6.03 1.98 1.42
CA LEU A 100 5.35 2.68 0.33
C LEU A 100 3.85 2.90 0.59
N LEU A 101 3.20 1.97 1.28
CA LEU A 101 1.79 2.04 1.62
C LEU A 101 1.56 2.94 2.84
N ARG A 102 2.48 2.91 3.81
CA ARG A 102 2.35 3.65 5.07
C ARG A 102 2.07 5.14 4.84
N GLY A 103 0.96 5.61 5.40
CA GLY A 103 0.58 7.03 5.38
C GLY A 103 0.15 7.54 4.00
N ARG A 104 0.02 6.67 2.99
CA ARG A 104 -0.41 7.07 1.65
C ARG A 104 -1.94 7.03 1.53
N THR A 105 -2.45 7.99 0.77
CA THR A 105 -3.83 8.01 0.28
C THR A 105 -3.83 7.67 -1.20
N PHE A 106 -4.68 6.72 -1.59
CA PHE A 106 -4.93 6.33 -2.97
C PHE A 106 -6.31 6.82 -3.37
N ALA A 107 -6.38 7.59 -4.46
CA ALA A 107 -7.64 8.10 -4.99
C ALA A 107 -7.68 7.85 -6.48
N ARG A 108 -8.88 7.53 -6.99
CA ARG A 108 -9.12 7.40 -8.42
C ARG A 108 -9.05 8.79 -9.06
N VAL A 109 -8.36 8.88 -10.19
CA VAL A 109 -8.37 10.08 -11.04
C VAL A 109 -9.74 10.20 -11.70
N VAL A 110 -10.39 11.36 -11.53
CA VAL A 110 -11.62 11.70 -12.26
C VAL A 110 -11.19 12.48 -13.50
N HIS A 111 -11.41 11.89 -14.68
CA HIS A 111 -11.17 12.52 -15.97
C HIS A 111 -12.38 13.30 -16.44
#